data_AF-A0A7Y3GBF2-F1
#
_entry.id   AF-A0A7Y3GBF2-F1
#
_cell.length_a   1.000
_cell.length_b   1.000
_cell.length_c   1.000
_cell.angle_alpha   90.00
_cell.angle_beta   90.00
_cell.angle_gamma   90.00
#
_symmetry.space_group_name_H-M   'P 1'
#
loop_
_entity.id
_entity.type
_entity.pdbx_description
1 polymer ?
#
loop_
_entity_poly.entity_id
_entity_poly.type
_entity_poly.pdbx_seq_one_letter_code
_entity_poly.pdbx_strand_id
1 'polypeptide(L)'
;MSDSGADPPGDFRSGFIAFVGRPNVGKSSLVNAICGRKVSIVSDKPQTTRHRIMGVLTRPGAQLVFVDTPGLHKAVSALGERVNATALESTADVDVQCLVLDATQPFGKGDRWVADKLHLPTAIVIVNKIDVAKPDQVVGMLGAAADLGAEA
;
A
#
# COMPACT_ATOMS: atom_id res chain seq x y z
N MET A 1 -0.60 15.70 -34.13
CA MET A 1 -1.60 15.91 -33.06
C MET A 1 -0.84 15.95 -31.76
N SER A 2 -0.42 17.15 -31.37
CA SER A 2 0.30 17.43 -30.13
C SER A 2 -0.71 17.54 -29.01
N ASP A 3 -0.69 16.59 -28.08
CA ASP A 3 -1.42 16.66 -26.82
C ASP A 3 -0.83 17.82 -26.00
N SER A 4 -1.49 18.97 -26.02
CA SER A 4 -1.11 20.12 -25.20
C SER A 4 -1.59 19.83 -23.78
N GLY A 5 -0.78 19.08 -23.03
CA GLY A 5 -0.93 18.92 -21.59
C GLY A 5 -0.88 20.30 -20.95
N ALA A 6 -2.05 20.84 -20.61
CA ALA A 6 -2.14 22.05 -19.80
C ALA A 6 -1.40 21.76 -18.47
N ASP A 7 -0.49 22.65 -18.10
CA ASP A 7 0.15 22.58 -16.79
C ASP A 7 -0.94 22.50 -15.71
N PRO A 8 -0.82 21.59 -14.74
CA PRO A 8 -1.77 21.53 -13.64
C PRO A 8 -1.85 22.91 -12.96
N PRO A 9 -3.03 23.37 -12.51
CA PRO A 9 -3.12 24.59 -11.71
C PRO A 9 -2.13 24.50 -10.53
N GLY A 10 -1.52 25.62 -10.13
CA GLY A 10 -0.36 25.66 -9.22
C GLY A 10 -0.50 24.98 -7.84
N ASP A 11 -1.70 24.50 -7.49
CA ASP A 11 -2.00 23.74 -6.26
C ASP A 11 -2.27 22.23 -6.50
N PHE A 12 -2.12 21.73 -7.73
CA PHE A 12 -2.37 20.33 -8.05
C PHE A 12 -1.23 19.44 -7.54
N ARG A 13 -1.58 18.40 -6.77
CA ARG A 13 -0.60 17.48 -6.16
C ARG A 13 -0.64 16.11 -6.82
N SER A 14 0.50 15.50 -7.06
CA SER A 14 0.57 14.09 -7.46
C SER A 14 1.54 13.32 -6.58
N GLY A 15 1.33 12.01 -6.45
CA GLY A 15 2.24 11.16 -5.70
C GLY A 15 1.95 9.67 -5.85
N PHE A 16 2.99 8.88 -5.66
CA PHE A 16 2.99 7.43 -5.62
C PHE A 16 2.73 6.94 -4.20
N ILE A 17 1.83 5.98 -4.07
CA ILE A 17 1.41 5.40 -2.80
C ILE A 17 1.58 3.89 -2.88
N ALA A 18 2.39 3.31 -1.99
CA ALA A 18 2.51 1.86 -1.87
C ALA A 18 1.73 1.35 -0.67
N PHE A 19 0.83 0.39 -0.90
CA PHE A 19 0.24 -0.40 0.18
C PHE A 19 1.12 -1.61 0.43
N VAL A 20 1.60 -1.78 1.66
CA VAL A 20 2.49 -2.85 2.08
C VAL A 20 1.88 -3.59 3.26
N GLY A 21 2.06 -4.90 3.32
CA GLY A 21 1.46 -5.72 4.36
C GLY A 21 1.52 -7.19 3.99
N ARG A 22 1.17 -8.06 4.93
CA ARG A 22 1.12 -9.51 4.72
C ARG A 22 0.21 -9.90 3.54
N PRO A 23 0.36 -11.09 2.96
CA PRO A 23 -0.64 -11.63 2.04
C PRO A 23 -2.06 -11.57 2.64
N ASN A 24 -3.05 -11.29 1.80
CA ASN A 24 -4.49 -11.33 2.15
C ASN A 24 -5.00 -10.31 3.19
N VAL A 25 -4.19 -9.34 3.63
CA VAL A 25 -4.65 -8.23 4.50
C VAL A 25 -5.63 -7.27 3.83
N GLY A 26 -5.84 -7.39 2.51
CA GLY A 26 -6.86 -6.64 1.76
C GLY A 26 -6.35 -5.42 0.98
N LYS A 27 -5.05 -5.32 0.69
CA LYS A 27 -4.44 -4.23 -0.10
C LYS A 27 -5.18 -3.95 -1.42
N SER A 28 -5.36 -4.97 -2.26
CA SER A 28 -6.03 -4.80 -3.56
C SER A 28 -7.52 -4.45 -3.42
N SER A 29 -8.19 -4.99 -2.40
CA SER A 29 -9.58 -4.62 -2.10
C SER A 29 -9.69 -3.15 -1.68
N LEU A 30 -8.74 -2.67 -0.89
CA LEU A 30 -8.67 -1.27 -0.47
C LEU A 30 -8.45 -0.33 -1.66
N VAL A 31 -7.51 -0.65 -2.57
CA VAL A 31 -7.30 0.13 -3.80
C VAL A 31 -8.57 0.18 -4.65
N ASN A 32 -9.24 -0.96 -4.84
CA ASN A 32 -10.49 -1.02 -5.61
C ASN A 32 -11.59 -0.16 -4.97
N ALA A 33 -11.72 -0.21 -3.63
CA ALA A 33 -12.67 0.61 -2.90
C ALA A 33 -12.36 2.11 -3.05
N ILE A 34 -11.09 2.52 -2.89
CA ILE A 34 -10.65 3.91 -3.04
C ILE A 34 -10.92 4.46 -4.43
N CYS A 35 -10.70 3.64 -5.47
CA CYS A 35 -10.91 4.03 -6.86
C CYS A 35 -12.38 3.95 -7.30
N GLY A 36 -13.29 3.45 -6.46
CA GLY A 36 -14.72 3.34 -6.76
C GLY A 36 -15.09 2.37 -7.88
N ARG A 37 -14.14 1.61 -8.41
CA ARG A 37 -14.30 0.61 -9.49
C ARG A 37 -13.29 -0.51 -9.27
N LYS A 38 -13.51 -1.68 -9.88
CA LYS A 38 -12.49 -2.74 -9.95
C LYS A 38 -11.35 -2.26 -10.85
N VAL A 39 -10.38 -1.57 -10.27
CA VAL A 39 -9.15 -1.16 -10.96
C VAL A 39 -8.22 -2.35 -10.92
N SER A 40 -8.53 -3.35 -11.76
CA SER A 40 -7.57 -4.38 -12.14
C SER A 40 -7.18 -4.13 -13.60
N ILE A 41 -6.68 -2.93 -13.89
CA ILE A 41 -5.83 -2.78 -15.06
C ILE A 41 -4.43 -3.15 -14.58
N VAL A 42 -4.20 -4.46 -14.44
CA VAL A 42 -2.86 -4.98 -14.57
C VAL A 42 -2.57 -4.84 -16.06
N SER A 43 -1.94 -3.74 -16.45
CA SER A 43 -1.41 -3.66 -17.81
C SER A 43 -0.25 -4.65 -17.89
N ASP A 44 -0.42 -5.71 -18.66
CA ASP A 44 0.69 -6.59 -19.09
C ASP A 44 1.68 -5.87 -20.01
N LYS A 45 1.40 -4.62 -20.41
CA LYS A 45 2.38 -3.79 -21.11
C LYS A 45 3.46 -3.38 -20.11
N PRO A 46 4.75 -3.68 -20.38
CA PRO A 46 5.85 -3.16 -19.60
C PRO A 46 5.85 -1.64 -19.74
N GLN A 47 5.25 -0.95 -18.77
CA GLN A 47 5.51 0.46 -18.54
C GLN A 47 6.80 0.53 -17.70
N THR A 48 7.66 1.50 -18.05
CA THR A 48 9.04 1.70 -17.58
C THR A 48 9.36 1.01 -16.25
N THR A 49 10.30 0.08 -16.33
CA THR A 49 10.92 -0.89 -15.38
C THR A 49 10.94 -0.68 -13.86
N ARG A 50 10.16 0.22 -13.24
CA ARG A 50 10.30 0.55 -11.80
C ARG A 50 9.05 0.34 -10.95
N HIS A 51 7.85 0.61 -11.48
CA HIS A 51 6.61 0.47 -10.69
C HIS A 51 5.50 -0.22 -11.49
N ARG A 52 4.93 -1.28 -10.91
CA ARG A 52 3.69 -1.89 -11.44
C ARG A 52 2.51 -1.10 -10.87
N ILE A 53 1.86 -0.29 -11.70
CA ILE A 53 0.73 0.54 -11.26
C ILE A 53 -0.51 -0.34 -11.04
N MET A 54 -1.08 -0.29 -9.83
CA MET A 54 -2.36 -0.94 -9.50
C MET A 54 -3.56 -0.09 -9.87
N GLY A 55 -3.43 1.24 -9.79
CA GLY A 55 -4.53 2.14 -10.10
C GLY A 55 -4.15 3.60 -10.01
N VAL A 56 -4.95 4.44 -10.65
CA VAL A 56 -4.80 5.90 -10.61
C VAL A 56 -6.14 6.50 -10.24
N LEU A 57 -6.15 7.34 -9.21
CA LEU A 57 -7.30 8.13 -8.80
C LEU A 57 -7.01 9.61 -9.05
N THR A 58 -7.68 10.18 -10.05
CA THR A 58 -7.63 11.61 -10.33
C THR A 58 -8.80 12.33 -9.67
N ARG A 59 -8.51 13.42 -8.95
CA ARG A 59 -9.45 14.36 -8.33
C ARG A 59 -9.16 15.77 -8.84
N PRO A 60 -10.09 16.74 -8.70
CA PRO A 60 -9.91 18.10 -9.23
C PRO A 60 -8.61 18.82 -8.83
N GLY A 61 -8.00 18.46 -7.69
CA GLY A 61 -6.73 19.05 -7.23
C GLY A 61 -5.63 18.04 -6.92
N ALA A 62 -5.81 16.76 -7.25
CA ALA A 62 -4.76 15.77 -6.96
C ALA A 62 -4.84 14.51 -7.84
N GLN A 63 -3.71 13.84 -8.02
CA GLN A 63 -3.61 12.52 -8.63
C GLN A 63 -2.85 11.54 -7.72
N LEU A 64 -3.52 10.48 -7.33
CA LEU A 64 -2.93 9.42 -6.50
C LEU A 64 -2.61 8.23 -7.40
N VAL A 65 -1.37 7.78 -7.39
CA VAL A 65 -0.91 6.63 -8.17
C VAL A 65 -0.58 5.48 -7.22
N PHE A 66 -1.39 4.44 -7.24
CA PHE A 66 -1.22 3.27 -6.36
C PHE A 66 -0.27 2.26 -7.01
N VAL A 67 0.79 1.88 -6.30
CA VAL A 67 1.83 0.94 -6.76
C VAL A 67 1.60 -0.44 -6.15
N ASP A 68 1.75 -1.48 -6.97
CA ASP A 68 1.62 -2.88 -6.58
C ASP A 68 2.80 -3.32 -5.74
N THR A 69 2.49 -3.95 -4.61
CA THR A 69 3.47 -4.65 -3.79
C THR A 69 2.92 -6.04 -3.47
N PRO A 70 3.61 -7.11 -3.91
CA PRO A 70 3.32 -8.46 -3.46
C PRO A 70 3.25 -8.52 -1.93
N GLY A 71 2.40 -9.40 -1.40
CA GLY A 71 2.30 -9.59 0.04
C GLY A 71 3.63 -10.03 0.66
N LEU A 72 4.17 -9.19 1.53
CA LEU A 72 5.42 -9.46 2.23
C LEU A 72 5.23 -10.57 3.27
N HIS A 73 6.08 -11.59 3.21
CA HIS A 73 6.07 -12.69 4.16
C HIS A 73 7.50 -13.18 4.38
N LYS A 74 7.79 -13.79 5.53
CA LYS A 74 9.12 -14.38 5.75
C LYS A 74 9.33 -15.50 4.72
N ALA A 75 10.26 -15.29 3.79
CA ALA A 75 10.57 -16.25 2.75
C ALA A 75 11.17 -17.53 3.37
N VAL A 76 10.78 -18.68 2.81
CA VAL A 76 11.34 -19.99 3.13
C VAL A 76 12.08 -20.61 1.93
N SER A 77 12.22 -19.83 0.85
CA SER A 77 12.87 -20.22 -0.40
C SER A 77 13.51 -19.01 -1.10
N ALA A 78 14.49 -19.25 -1.97
CA ALA A 78 15.15 -18.21 -2.77
C ALA A 78 14.17 -17.46 -3.69
N LEU A 79 13.12 -18.14 -4.17
CA LEU A 79 12.05 -17.48 -4.93
C LEU A 79 11.27 -16.50 -4.04
N GLY A 80 10.92 -16.91 -2.81
CA GLY A 80 10.26 -16.03 -1.84
C GLY A 80 11.12 -14.82 -1.48
N GLU A 81 12.43 -14.99 -1.34
CA GLU A 81 13.37 -13.90 -1.08
C GLU A 81 13.38 -12.90 -2.24
N ARG A 82 13.42 -13.39 -3.48
CA ARG A 82 13.38 -12.55 -4.67
C ARG A 82 12.05 -11.79 -4.81
N VAL A 83 10.93 -12.46 -4.54
CA VAL A 83 9.60 -11.81 -4.53
C VAL A 83 9.54 -10.70 -3.49
N ASN A 84 10.08 -10.92 -2.29
CA ASN A 84 10.15 -9.89 -1.26
C ASN A 84 11.08 -8.74 -1.65
N ALA A 85 12.24 -9.03 -2.23
CA ALA A 85 13.19 -8.00 -2.67
C ALA A 85 12.53 -7.07 -3.70
N THR A 86 11.88 -7.63 -4.72
CA THR A 86 11.14 -6.84 -5.72
C THR A 86 10.00 -6.02 -5.09
N ALA A 87 9.28 -6.59 -4.12
CA ALA A 87 8.22 -5.88 -3.42
C ALA A 87 8.73 -4.72 -2.54
N LEU A 88 9.93 -4.86 -1.96
CA LEU A 88 10.57 -3.81 -1.17
C LEU A 88 11.18 -2.73 -2.07
N GLU A 89 11.83 -3.11 -3.17
CA GLU A 89 12.34 -2.16 -4.17
C GLU A 89 11.22 -1.29 -4.74
N SER A 90 10.04 -1.86 -5.03
CA SER A 90 8.91 -1.08 -5.54
C SER A 90 8.33 -0.09 -4.52
N THR A 91 8.66 -0.24 -3.24
CA THR A 91 8.27 0.67 -2.14
C THR A 91 9.32 1.72 -1.80
N ALA A 92 10.54 1.63 -2.35
CA ALA A 92 11.61 2.56 -2.03
C ALA A 92 11.45 3.90 -2.76
N ASP A 93 10.87 3.90 -3.96
CA ASP A 93 10.71 5.08 -4.80
C ASP A 93 9.25 5.60 -4.80
N VAL A 94 8.53 5.48 -3.68
CA VAL A 94 7.17 6.06 -3.52
C VAL A 94 7.16 7.23 -2.53
N ASP A 95 6.22 8.15 -2.70
CA ASP A 95 6.06 9.31 -1.83
C ASP A 95 5.43 8.95 -0.47
N VAL A 96 4.54 7.96 -0.44
CA VAL A 96 3.85 7.51 0.79
C VAL A 96 3.82 5.99 0.88
N GLN A 97 4.24 5.47 2.04
CA GLN A 97 4.11 4.06 2.40
C GLN A 97 2.91 3.86 3.32
N CYS A 98 2.07 2.86 3.02
CA CYS A 98 0.89 2.52 3.80
C CYS A 98 1.01 1.09 4.33
N LEU A 99 1.20 0.91 5.64
CA LEU A 99 1.18 -0.41 6.28
C LEU A 99 -0.28 -0.87 6.49
N VAL A 100 -0.68 -1.96 5.85
CA VAL A 100 -2.03 -2.52 5.97
C VAL A 100 -2.03 -3.73 6.90
N LEU A 101 -2.81 -3.63 7.98
CA LEU A 101 -3.01 -4.65 9.01
C LEU A 101 -4.42 -5.22 8.93
N ASP A 102 -4.58 -6.52 9.23
CA ASP A 102 -5.87 -7.20 9.21
C ASP A 102 -6.46 -7.28 10.61
N ALA A 103 -7.51 -6.50 10.90
CA ALA A 103 -8.15 -6.45 12.22
C ALA A 103 -8.79 -7.77 12.67
N THR A 104 -9.02 -8.71 11.75
CA THR A 104 -9.61 -10.03 12.10
C THR A 104 -8.60 -10.99 12.73
N GLN A 105 -7.31 -10.64 12.69
CA GLN A 105 -6.20 -11.44 13.18
C GLN A 105 -5.47 -10.73 14.32
N PRO A 106 -4.87 -11.45 15.27
CA PRO A 106 -3.99 -10.83 16.25
C PRO A 106 -2.73 -10.28 15.56
N PHE A 107 -2.24 -9.13 16.03
CA PHE A 107 -0.95 -8.59 15.58
C PHE A 107 0.17 -9.60 15.89
N GLY A 108 0.88 -10.06 14.86
CA GLY A 108 1.85 -11.14 14.98
C GLY A 108 3.26 -10.78 14.55
N LYS A 109 4.15 -11.77 14.64
CA LYS A 109 5.55 -11.66 14.17
C LYS A 109 5.66 -11.27 12.69
N GLY A 110 4.71 -11.71 11.86
CA GLY A 110 4.67 -11.35 10.45
C GLY A 110 4.37 -9.87 10.23
N ASP A 111 3.46 -9.30 11.01
CA ASP A 111 3.09 -7.88 10.92
C ASP A 111 4.25 -7.00 11.38
N ARG A 112 4.88 -7.36 12.50
CA ARG A 112 6.10 -6.69 12.97
C ARG A 112 7.24 -6.78 11.95
N TRP A 113 7.47 -7.97 11.38
CA TRP A 113 8.52 -8.14 10.37
C TRP A 113 8.30 -7.27 9.14
N VAL A 114 7.05 -7.05 8.72
CA VAL A 114 6.73 -6.13 7.62
C VAL A 114 6.92 -4.67 8.04
N ALA A 115 6.45 -4.30 9.24
CA ALA A 115 6.63 -2.96 9.79
C ALA A 115 8.12 -2.55 9.88
N ASP A 116 8.99 -3.48 10.28
CA ASP A 116 10.45 -3.29 10.36
C ASP A 116 11.13 -3.02 9.00
N LYS A 117 10.39 -3.16 7.89
CA LYS A 117 10.88 -2.84 6.52
C LYS A 117 10.44 -1.48 6.01
N LEU A 118 9.59 -0.78 6.75
CA LEU A 118 9.03 0.50 6.37
C LEU A 118 9.65 1.63 7.17
N HIS A 119 9.64 2.84 6.62
CA HIS A 119 9.97 4.02 7.38
C HIS A 119 8.74 4.50 8.16
N LEU A 120 8.49 3.87 9.31
CA LEU A 120 7.26 4.06 10.09
C LEU A 120 6.91 5.51 10.44
N PRO A 121 7.86 6.41 10.78
CA PRO A 121 7.54 7.81 11.12
C PRO A 121 6.75 8.56 10.03
N THR A 122 6.97 8.24 8.76
CA THR A 122 6.25 8.85 7.63
C THR A 122 5.24 7.91 6.97
N ALA A 123 5.01 6.73 7.55
CA ALA A 123 4.10 5.73 7.00
C ALA A 123 2.70 5.88 7.59
N ILE A 124 1.68 5.63 6.76
CA ILE A 124 0.30 5.57 7.22
C ILE A 124 -0.02 4.14 7.63
N VAL A 125 -0.45 3.91 8.87
CA VAL A 125 -0.90 2.59 9.32
C VAL A 125 -2.41 2.46 9.15
N ILE A 126 -2.84 1.44 8.43
CA ILE A 126 -4.23 1.18 8.05
C ILE A 126 -4.69 -0.12 8.70
N VAL A 127 -5.64 -0.02 9.62
CA VAL A 127 -6.34 -1.17 10.20
C VAL A 127 -7.55 -1.52 9.31
N ASN A 128 -7.45 -2.61 8.58
CA ASN A 128 -8.41 -3.03 7.57
C ASN A 128 -9.35 -4.15 8.07
N LYS A 129 -10.46 -4.37 7.35
CA LYS A 129 -11.51 -5.37 7.65
C LYS A 129 -12.29 -5.15 8.95
N ILE A 130 -12.41 -3.87 9.35
CA ILE A 130 -13.13 -3.47 10.57
C ILE A 130 -14.64 -3.77 10.50
N ASP A 131 -15.17 -4.01 9.31
CA ASP A 131 -16.57 -4.40 9.06
C ASP A 131 -16.87 -5.85 9.50
N VAL A 132 -15.85 -6.72 9.53
CA VAL A 132 -15.98 -8.13 9.93
C VAL A 132 -15.33 -8.40 11.30
N ALA A 133 -14.31 -7.63 11.67
CA ALA A 133 -13.63 -7.78 12.94
C ALA A 133 -14.54 -7.40 14.13
N LYS A 134 -14.37 -8.09 15.26
CA LYS A 134 -15.05 -7.71 16.50
C LYS A 134 -14.44 -6.42 17.07
N PRO A 135 -15.20 -5.60 17.82
CA PRO A 135 -14.71 -4.34 18.37
C PRO A 135 -13.42 -4.47 19.21
N ASP A 136 -13.31 -5.52 20.01
CA ASP A 136 -12.13 -5.84 20.82
C ASP A 136 -10.89 -6.14 19.97
N GLN A 137 -11.08 -6.81 18.82
CA GLN A 137 -9.99 -7.08 17.87
C GLN A 137 -9.51 -5.78 17.20
N VAL A 138 -10.44 -4.91 16.81
CA VAL A 138 -10.11 -3.61 16.21
C VAL A 138 -9.31 -2.75 17.20
N VAL A 139 -9.78 -2.65 18.46
CA VAL A 139 -9.09 -1.91 19.52
C VAL A 139 -7.71 -2.50 19.80
N GLY A 140 -7.59 -3.83 19.88
CA GLY A 140 -6.31 -4.50 20.08
C GLY A 140 -5.32 -4.23 18.94
N MET A 141 -5.79 -4.23 17.69
CA MET A 141 -4.95 -3.92 16.53
C MET A 141 -4.55 -2.44 16.49
N LEU A 142 -5.45 -1.51 16.83
CA LEU A 142 -5.13 -0.08 16.93
C LEU A 142 -4.08 0.19 18.02
N GLY A 143 -4.18 -0.48 19.17
CA GLY A 143 -3.16 -0.41 20.21
C GLY A 143 -1.80 -0.90 19.72
N ALA A 144 -1.76 -2.07 19.07
CA ALA A 144 -0.53 -2.60 18.50
C ALA A 144 0.05 -1.69 17.38
N ALA A 145 -0.80 -1.04 16.60
CA ALA A 145 -0.40 -0.09 15.56
C ALA A 145 0.21 1.19 16.15
N ALA A 146 -0.35 1.71 17.25
CA ALA A 146 0.18 2.88 17.94
C ALA A 146 1.61 2.63 18.48
N ASP A 147 1.88 1.40 18.94
CA ASP A 147 3.20 0.98 19.43
C ASP A 147 4.27 0.83 18.32
N LEU A 148 3.91 1.02 17.04
CA LEU A 148 4.86 0.98 15.93
C LEU A 148 5.61 2.29 15.74
N GLY A 149 5.20 3.40 16.37
CA GLY A 149 5.88 4.69 16.26
C GLY A 149 5.69 5.38 14.90
N ALA A 150 4.55 5.17 14.25
CA ALA A 150 4.12 5.99 13.13
C ALA A 150 3.55 7.32 13.64
N GLU A 151 3.90 8.45 13.01
CA GLU A 151 3.31 9.75 13.36
C GLU A 151 1.88 9.84 12.81
N ALA A 152 0.97 10.44 13.60
CA ALA A 152 -0.46 10.53 13.32
C ALA A 152 -0.83 11.74 12.46
#